data_AF-A0A2V8DXP5-F1
#
_entry.id   AF-A0A2V8DXP5-F1
#
_cell.length_a   1.000
_cell.length_b   1.000
_cell.length_c   1.000
_cell.angle_alpha   90.00
_cell.angle_beta   90.00
_cell.angle_gamma   90.00
#
_symmetry.space_group_name_H-M   'P 1'
#
loop_
_entity.id
_entity.type
_entity.pdbx_description
1 polymer ?
#
loop_
_entity_poly.entity_id
_entity_poly.type
_entity_poly.pdbx_seq_one_letter_code
_entity_poly.pdbx_strand_id
1 'polypeptide(L)'
;MRRLILVLMLGLVAVTAGVLAAADGMPLWAYGYAAPPPPPGTPAAPPPAAPARPPDVARTVAGSSGSFTRAQIYNRFGPADWFPSSHPPMPEIVAKGREAANVFACSLCHLQHGRGRPE
;
A
#
# COMPACT_ATOMS: atom_id res chain seq x y z
N MET A 1 53.05 -9.47 -12.14
CA MET A 1 52.67 -9.73 -10.73
C MET A 1 52.19 -8.47 -10.03
N ARG A 2 53.08 -7.56 -9.57
CA ARG A 2 52.71 -6.39 -8.75
C ARG A 2 51.76 -5.38 -9.43
N ARG A 3 51.92 -5.16 -10.74
CA ARG A 3 51.01 -4.32 -11.55
C ARG A 3 49.61 -4.93 -11.72
N LEU A 4 49.53 -6.25 -11.85
CA LEU A 4 48.24 -6.97 -11.95
C LEU A 4 47.48 -6.91 -10.62
N ILE A 5 48.19 -7.06 -9.50
CA ILE A 5 47.63 -6.97 -8.15
C ILE A 5 47.07 -5.56 -7.88
N LEU A 6 47.78 -4.51 -8.31
CA LEU A 6 47.30 -3.13 -8.17
C LEU A 6 46.05 -2.85 -8.99
N VAL A 7 45.96 -3.37 -10.22
CA VAL A 7 44.76 -3.21 -11.07
C VAL A 7 43.56 -3.94 -10.49
N LEU A 8 43.76 -5.16 -9.98
CA LEU A 8 42.69 -5.92 -9.30
C LEU A 8 42.21 -5.23 -8.02
N MET A 9 43.13 -4.66 -7.23
CA MET A 9 42.79 -3.90 -6.03
C MET A 9 42.01 -2.62 -6.37
N LEU A 10 42.42 -1.87 -7.40
CA LEU A 10 41.70 -0.68 -7.85
C LEU A 10 40.29 -1.03 -8.38
N GLY A 11 40.18 -2.12 -9.15
CA GLY A 11 38.90 -2.62 -9.64
C GLY A 11 37.94 -3.01 -8.52
N LEU A 12 38.45 -3.68 -7.48
CA LEU A 12 37.64 -4.07 -6.32
C LEU A 12 37.13 -2.85 -5.54
N VAL A 13 37.99 -1.83 -5.34
CA VAL A 13 37.60 -0.58 -4.66
C VAL A 13 36.54 0.19 -5.46
N ALA A 14 36.64 0.22 -6.79
CA ALA A 14 35.64 0.87 -7.64
C ALA A 14 34.27 0.17 -7.57
N VAL A 15 34.25 -1.17 -7.53
CA VAL A 15 33.00 -1.95 -7.41
C VAL A 15 32.35 -1.71 -6.05
N THR A 16 33.11 -1.69 -4.96
CA THR A 16 32.54 -1.44 -3.62
C THR A 16 32.00 -0.01 -3.48
N ALA A 17 32.67 0.98 -4.09
CA ALA A 17 32.19 2.36 -4.09
C ALA A 17 30.88 2.51 -4.90
N GLY A 18 30.75 1.80 -6.02
CA GLY A 18 29.53 1.82 -6.84
C GLY A 18 28.30 1.23 -6.15
N VAL A 19 28.47 0.18 -5.32
CA VAL A 19 27.36 -0.42 -4.55
C VAL A 19 26.87 0.50 -3.43
N LEU A 20 27.77 1.23 -2.75
CA LEU A 20 27.36 2.22 -1.74
C LEU A 20 26.61 3.40 -2.36
N ALA A 21 27.07 3.90 -3.51
CA ALA A 21 26.41 5.01 -4.21
C ALA A 21 25.01 4.66 -4.72
N ALA A 22 24.75 3.39 -5.07
CA ALA A 22 23.42 2.93 -5.50
C ALA A 22 22.37 2.92 -4.36
N ALA A 23 22.80 2.93 -3.09
CA ALA A 23 21.91 3.06 -1.95
C ALA A 23 21.48 4.53 -1.72
N ASP A 24 22.36 5.48 -2.04
CA ASP A 24 22.10 6.92 -1.99
C ASP A 24 21.22 7.36 -3.17
N GLY A 25 19.92 7.08 -3.08
CA GLY A 25 18.95 7.46 -4.11
C GLY A 25 17.72 6.56 -4.17
N MET A 26 17.68 5.48 -3.39
CA MET A 26 16.47 4.66 -3.28
C MET A 26 15.35 5.50 -2.65
N PRO A 27 14.17 5.60 -3.29
CA PRO A 27 13.05 6.37 -2.75
C PRO A 27 12.44 5.62 -1.57
N LEU A 28 13.05 5.76 -0.39
CA LEU A 28 12.63 5.09 0.84
C LEU A 28 11.14 5.29 1.16
N TRP A 29 10.60 6.47 0.80
CA TRP A 29 9.18 6.80 0.92
C TRP A 29 8.27 5.85 0.13
N ALA A 30 8.71 5.32 -1.01
CA ALA A 30 7.93 4.40 -1.84
C ALA A 30 7.80 3.02 -1.18
N TYR A 31 8.66 2.72 -0.20
CA TYR A 31 8.69 1.48 0.56
C TYR A 31 8.29 1.68 2.02
N GLY A 32 7.75 2.85 2.38
CA GLY A 32 7.29 3.15 3.75
C GLY A 32 8.40 3.43 4.75
N TYR A 33 9.64 3.68 4.31
CA TYR A 33 10.74 4.07 5.16
C TYR A 33 10.89 5.59 5.16
N ALA A 34 10.84 6.22 6.35
CA ALA A 34 11.13 7.64 6.51
C ALA A 34 12.65 7.93 6.61
N ALA A 35 13.43 6.92 6.96
CA ALA A 35 14.88 6.96 7.08
C ALA A 35 15.46 5.58 6.70
N PRO A 36 16.75 5.47 6.36
CA PRO A 36 17.38 4.20 6.04
C PRO A 36 17.15 3.17 7.16
N PRO A 37 16.86 1.89 6.82
CA PRO A 37 16.72 0.86 7.84
C PRO A 37 18.04 0.69 8.60
N PRO A 38 17.98 0.33 9.90
CA PRO A 38 19.18 0.16 10.69
C PRO A 38 19.99 -1.06 10.17
N PRO A 39 21.31 -1.11 10.43
CA PRO A 39 22.16 -2.19 9.94
C PRO A 39 21.68 -3.59 10.36
N PRO A 40 21.90 -4.63 9.53
CA PRO A 40 21.60 -6.00 9.92
C PRO A 40 22.21 -6.36 11.28
N GLY A 41 21.42 -6.97 12.15
CA GLY A 41 21.85 -7.35 13.50
C GLY A 41 21.60 -6.30 14.58
N THR A 42 21.11 -5.10 14.24
CA THR A 42 20.56 -4.19 15.26
C THR A 42 19.29 -4.80 15.86
N PRO A 43 19.17 -4.91 17.19
CA PRO A 43 17.94 -5.34 17.83
C PRO A 43 16.77 -4.44 17.42
N ALA A 44 15.66 -5.04 17.00
CA ALA A 44 14.46 -4.28 16.68
C ALA A 44 13.99 -3.53 17.93
N ALA A 45 13.75 -2.22 17.78
CA ALA A 45 13.05 -1.49 18.82
C ALA A 45 11.65 -2.11 19.01
N PRO A 46 11.12 -2.16 20.24
CA PRO A 46 9.73 -2.55 20.44
C PRO A 46 8.83 -1.64 19.60
N PRO A 47 7.80 -2.19 18.94
CA PRO A 47 6.89 -1.38 18.15
C PRO A 47 6.26 -0.32 19.05
N PRO A 48 6.09 0.92 18.56
CA PRO A 48 5.37 1.93 19.31
C PRO A 48 3.95 1.44 19.61
N ALA A 49 3.38 1.89 20.72
CA ALA A 49 1.99 1.63 21.02
C ALA A 49 1.12 2.07 19.83
N ALA A 50 0.19 1.21 19.42
CA ALA A 50 -0.72 1.55 18.35
C ALA A 50 -1.50 2.82 18.75
N PRO A 51 -1.62 3.82 17.85
CA PRO A 51 -2.43 4.99 18.13
C PRO A 51 -3.88 4.57 18.40
N ALA A 52 -4.56 5.33 19.26
CA ALA A 52 -5.98 5.12 19.51
C ALA A 52 -6.75 5.13 18.19
N ARG A 53 -7.71 4.21 18.04
CA ARG A 53 -8.54 4.16 16.83
C ARG A 53 -9.31 5.48 16.72
N PRO A 54 -9.26 6.17 15.57
CA PRO A 54 -10.08 7.36 15.36
C PRO A 54 -11.56 7.03 15.57
N PRO A 55 -12.36 8.01 16.04
CA PRO A 55 -13.81 7.81 16.18
C PRO A 55 -14.44 7.46 14.83
N ASP A 56 -15.46 6.59 14.84
CA ASP A 56 -16.16 6.12 13.64
C ASP A 56 -17.15 7.18 13.10
N VAL A 57 -16.59 8.33 12.73
CA VAL A 57 -17.33 9.46 12.17
C VAL A 57 -17.41 9.30 10.66
N ALA A 58 -18.57 9.64 10.10
CA ALA A 58 -18.78 9.65 8.67
C ALA A 58 -17.82 10.62 7.96
N ARG A 59 -17.30 10.19 6.81
CA ARG A 59 -16.33 10.89 6.00
C ARG A 59 -16.93 11.16 4.63
N THR A 60 -16.59 12.31 4.07
CA THR A 60 -16.95 12.71 2.72
C THR A 60 -15.69 12.88 1.88
N VAL A 61 -15.83 12.77 0.56
CA VAL A 61 -14.78 13.12 -0.40
C VAL A 61 -15.30 14.19 -1.36
N ALA A 62 -14.41 15.01 -1.89
CA ALA A 62 -14.80 16.09 -2.81
C ALA A 62 -15.53 15.51 -4.03
N GLY A 63 -16.68 16.11 -4.37
CA GLY A 63 -17.52 15.70 -5.50
C GLY A 63 -18.40 14.47 -5.27
N SER A 64 -18.29 13.78 -4.13
CA SER A 64 -19.16 12.65 -3.77
C SER A 64 -20.45 13.14 -3.13
N SER A 65 -21.56 12.47 -3.45
CA SER A 65 -22.83 12.60 -2.72
C SER A 65 -22.92 11.67 -1.50
N GLY A 66 -21.99 10.73 -1.36
CA GLY A 66 -21.92 9.75 -0.28
C GLY A 66 -21.15 10.26 0.95
N SER A 67 -21.54 9.74 2.12
CA SER A 67 -20.89 9.96 3.42
C SER A 67 -20.84 8.64 4.17
N PHE A 68 -19.64 8.16 4.50
CA PHE A 68 -19.44 6.82 5.02
C PHE A 68 -18.54 6.79 6.25
N THR A 69 -18.90 6.00 7.26
CA THR A 69 -18.02 5.72 8.40
C THR A 69 -16.89 4.79 7.98
N ARG A 70 -15.87 4.66 8.84
CA ARG A 70 -14.76 3.74 8.57
C ARG A 70 -15.29 2.31 8.47
N ALA A 71 -16.22 1.90 9.33
CA ALA A 71 -16.82 0.57 9.27
C ALA A 71 -17.51 0.28 7.92
N GLN A 72 -18.23 1.26 7.37
CA GLN A 72 -18.90 1.14 6.07
C GLN A 72 -17.89 1.04 4.92
N ILE A 73 -16.81 1.83 4.97
CA ILE A 73 -15.76 1.80 3.94
C ILE A 73 -15.09 0.41 3.83
N TYR A 74 -14.91 -0.28 4.96
CA TYR A 74 -14.29 -1.62 4.99
C TYR A 74 -15.30 -2.78 4.90
N ASN A 75 -16.58 -2.51 4.67
CA ASN A 75 -17.58 -3.57 4.57
C ASN A 75 -17.41 -4.39 3.29
N ARG A 76 -17.11 -5.68 3.44
CA ARG A 76 -16.93 -6.62 2.32
C ARG A 76 -18.23 -6.99 1.61
N PHE A 77 -19.38 -6.76 2.25
CA PHE A 77 -20.71 -7.06 1.74
C PHE A 77 -21.51 -5.79 1.40
N GLY A 78 -20.81 -4.69 1.18
CA GLY A 78 -21.40 -3.40 0.85
C GLY A 78 -20.35 -2.31 0.85
N PRO A 79 -19.30 -2.41 0.01
CA PRO A 79 -18.24 -1.42 -0.04
C PRO A 79 -18.80 -0.04 -0.42
N ALA A 80 -18.24 1.01 0.18
CA ALA A 80 -18.68 2.38 -0.02
C ALA A 80 -18.65 2.78 -1.51
N ASP A 81 -19.83 3.08 -2.05
CA ASP A 81 -20.00 3.66 -3.38
C ASP A 81 -19.98 5.19 -3.27
N TRP A 82 -18.80 5.77 -3.48
CA TRP A 82 -18.58 7.22 -3.40
C TRP A 82 -19.26 7.99 -4.54
N PHE A 83 -19.50 7.35 -5.69
CA PHE A 83 -19.99 8.03 -6.89
C PHE A 83 -21.06 7.18 -7.59
N PRO A 84 -22.25 7.01 -6.97
CA PRO A 84 -23.30 6.16 -7.50
C PRO A 84 -23.86 6.64 -8.86
N SER A 85 -23.69 7.91 -9.19
CA SER A 85 -24.05 8.47 -10.50
C SER A 85 -23.05 8.18 -11.62
N SER A 86 -21.88 7.60 -11.30
CA SER A 86 -20.80 7.34 -12.26
C SER A 86 -20.86 5.97 -12.94
N HIS A 87 -21.85 5.14 -12.58
CA HIS A 87 -22.08 3.83 -13.16
C HIS A 87 -23.59 3.51 -13.23
N PRO A 88 -24.02 2.58 -14.10
CA PRO A 88 -25.39 2.06 -14.06
C PRO A 88 -25.70 1.38 -12.72
N PRO A 89 -26.99 1.17 -12.37
CA PRO A 89 -27.37 0.43 -11.18
C PRO A 89 -26.65 -0.93 -11.08
N MET A 90 -25.98 -1.17 -9.96
CA MET A 90 -25.26 -2.42 -9.74
C MET A 90 -26.24 -3.58 -9.46
N PRO A 91 -26.00 -4.77 -10.05
CA PRO A 91 -26.65 -5.99 -9.60
C PRO A 91 -26.34 -6.28 -8.12
N GLU A 92 -27.26 -6.95 -7.42
CA GLU A 92 -27.12 -7.17 -5.98
C GLU A 92 -25.85 -7.95 -5.59
N ILE A 93 -25.47 -8.97 -6.36
CA ILE A 93 -24.23 -9.72 -6.13
C ILE A 93 -22.98 -8.84 -6.26
N VAL A 94 -23.02 -7.81 -7.12
CA VAL A 94 -21.92 -6.86 -7.31
C VAL A 94 -21.86 -5.88 -6.15
N ALA A 95 -23.00 -5.37 -5.71
CA ALA A 95 -23.10 -4.36 -4.66
C ALA A 95 -22.89 -4.95 -3.25
N LYS A 96 -23.41 -6.15 -2.98
CA LYS A 96 -23.50 -6.72 -1.63
C LYS A 96 -22.91 -8.11 -1.48
N GLY A 97 -22.67 -8.81 -2.58
CA GLY A 97 -22.25 -10.22 -2.51
C GLY A 97 -23.38 -11.11 -1.98
N ARG A 98 -23.00 -12.19 -1.31
CA ARG A 98 -23.89 -13.10 -0.57
C ARG A 98 -23.22 -13.51 0.74
N GLU A 99 -23.54 -12.79 1.81
CA GLU A 99 -22.93 -12.98 3.14
C GLU A 99 -23.13 -14.39 3.69
N ALA A 100 -24.34 -14.95 3.56
CA ALA A 100 -24.64 -16.32 4.00
C ALA A 100 -23.79 -17.40 3.30
N ALA A 101 -23.26 -17.10 2.11
CA ALA A 101 -22.40 -17.99 1.35
C ALA A 101 -20.92 -17.55 1.39
N ASN A 102 -20.58 -16.56 2.23
CA ASN A 102 -19.26 -15.93 2.30
C ASN A 102 -18.72 -15.46 0.94
N VAL A 103 -19.61 -14.98 0.06
CA VAL A 103 -19.24 -14.39 -1.23
C VAL A 103 -19.19 -12.88 -1.06
N PHE A 104 -18.01 -12.28 -1.12
CA PHE A 104 -17.86 -10.82 -1.03
C PHE A 104 -18.53 -10.12 -2.22
N ALA A 105 -18.89 -8.85 -2.02
CA ALA A 105 -19.36 -8.00 -3.09
C ALA A 105 -18.29 -7.93 -4.20
N CYS A 106 -18.66 -8.20 -5.45
CA CYS A 106 -17.69 -8.19 -6.56
C CYS A 106 -17.03 -6.82 -6.72
N SER A 107 -17.76 -5.75 -6.38
CA SER A 107 -17.27 -4.37 -6.38
C SER A 107 -16.16 -4.09 -5.37
N LEU A 108 -15.94 -4.97 -4.37
CA LEU A 108 -14.86 -4.80 -3.39
C LEU A 108 -13.49 -4.71 -4.06
N CYS A 109 -13.26 -5.57 -5.05
CA CYS A 109 -11.99 -5.63 -5.80
C CYS A 109 -12.16 -5.07 -7.22
N HIS A 110 -13.30 -5.32 -7.87
CA HIS A 110 -13.55 -4.89 -9.25
C HIS A 110 -14.07 -3.45 -9.37
N LEU A 111 -14.27 -2.75 -8.25
CA LEU A 111 -14.89 -1.43 -8.17
C LEU A 111 -16.34 -1.43 -8.71
N GLN A 112 -17.09 -0.37 -8.39
CA GLN A 112 -18.50 -0.25 -8.73
C GLN A 112 -18.73 -0.12 -10.25
N HIS A 113 -17.74 0.43 -10.96
CA HIS A 113 -17.72 0.57 -12.42
C HIS A 113 -16.91 -0.54 -13.13
N GLY A 114 -16.47 -1.59 -12.43
CA GLY A 114 -15.85 -2.78 -13.05
C GLY A 114 -14.41 -2.62 -13.58
N ARG A 115 -13.71 -1.52 -13.30
CA ARG A 115 -12.32 -1.33 -13.81
C ARG A 115 -11.27 -1.99 -12.92
N GLY A 116 -11.65 -2.41 -11.71
CA GLY A 116 -10.75 -2.99 -10.73
C GLY A 116 -9.68 -2.06 -10.18
N ARG A 117 -8.88 -2.59 -9.26
CA ARG A 117 -7.67 -1.97 -8.71
C ARG A 117 -6.55 -3.01 -8.69
N PRO A 118 -5.27 -2.60 -8.75
CA PRO A 118 -4.17 -3.48 -8.38
C PRO A 118 -4.35 -3.95 -6.93
N GLU A 119 -4.07 -5.23 -6.70
CA GLU A 119 -3.97 -5.84 -5.36
C GLU A 119 -2.51 -6.02 -4.96
#